data_AF-A0A1F2R296-F1
#
_entry.id   AF-A0A1F2R296-F1
#
_cell.length_a   1.000
_cell.length_b   1.000
_cell.length_c   1.000
_cell.angle_alpha   90.00
_cell.angle_beta   90.00
_cell.angle_gamma   90.00
#
_symmetry.space_group_name_H-M   'P 1'
#
loop_
_entity.id
_entity.type
_entity.pdbx_description
1 polymer ?
#
loop_
_entity_poly.entity_id
_entity_poly.type
_entity_poly.pdbx_seq_one_letter_code
_entity_poly.pdbx_strand_id
1 'polypeptide(L)'
;MARVQPVLTETEAALVDQMAQLTRTKRTDVVKNAIAVYHWFVRQAITGSRVVARKPTGEEVTLETPELAALEGQGHRLSPEELGLLTRRLARVKDPAEAAVLRERLTRGFYGI
;
A
#
# COMPACT_ATOMS: atom_id res chain seq x y z
N MET A 1 2.66 -1.98 25.13
CA MET A 1 2.69 -2.62 23.79
C MET A 1 4.03 -3.30 23.63
N ALA A 2 4.07 -4.59 23.29
CA ALA A 2 5.33 -5.30 23.06
C ALA A 2 6.10 -4.60 21.93
N ARG A 3 7.36 -4.24 22.18
CA ARG A 3 8.22 -3.58 21.20
C ARG A 3 8.71 -4.65 20.22
N VAL A 4 7.92 -4.92 19.18
CA VAL A 4 8.34 -5.82 18.09
C VAL A 4 9.48 -5.13 17.35
N GLN A 5 10.69 -5.68 17.46
CA GLN A 5 11.83 -5.23 16.67
C GLN A 5 12.01 -6.18 15.48
N PRO A 6 12.19 -5.65 14.26
CA PRO A 6 12.56 -6.47 13.13
C PRO A 6 13.94 -7.08 13.39
N VAL A 7 14.07 -8.37 13.13
CA VAL A 7 15.37 -9.05 13.10
C VAL A 7 15.96 -8.79 11.73
N LEU A 8 17.09 -8.07 11.69
CA LEU A 8 17.81 -7.75 10.47
C LEU A 8 18.93 -8.76 10.24
N THR A 9 19.15 -9.15 8.99
CA THR A 9 20.37 -9.82 8.56
C THR A 9 21.58 -8.89 8.69
N GLU A 10 22.81 -9.44 8.65
CA GLU A 10 24.03 -8.63 8.72
C GLU A 10 24.10 -7.57 7.62
N THR A 11 23.72 -7.93 6.38
CA THR A 11 23.68 -7.03 5.25
C THR A 11 22.68 -5.89 5.43
N GLU A 12 21.48 -6.20 5.93
CA GLU A 12 20.45 -5.20 6.21
C GLU A 12 20.85 -4.27 7.37
N ALA A 13 21.48 -4.82 8.40
CA ALA A 13 22.02 -4.04 9.51
C ALA A 13 23.09 -3.04 9.02
N ALA A 14 24.03 -3.49 8.19
CA ALA A 14 25.05 -2.65 7.60
C ALA A 14 24.47 -1.54 6.71
N LEU A 15 23.45 -1.86 5.91
CA LEU A 15 22.74 -0.88 5.09
C LEU A 15 22.04 0.19 5.95
N VAL A 16 21.39 -0.24 7.04
CA VAL A 16 20.73 0.67 7.98
C VAL A 16 21.75 1.59 8.65
N ASP A 17 22.91 1.07 9.03
CA ASP A 17 23.98 1.86 9.64
C ASP A 17 24.56 2.89 8.64
N GLN A 18 24.79 2.49 7.39
CA GLN A 18 25.20 3.39 6.31
C GLN A 18 24.17 4.50 6.06
N MET A 19 22.89 4.16 6.00
CA MET A 19 21.82 5.13 5.79
C MET A 19 21.68 6.11 6.97
N ALA A 20 21.84 5.62 8.20
CA ALA A 20 21.84 6.45 9.41
C ALA A 20 22.99 7.47 9.37
N GLN A 21 24.19 7.04 8.97
CA GLN A 21 25.35 7.92 8.80
C GLN A 21 25.12 8.97 7.70
N LEU A 22 24.65 8.53 6.52
CA LEU A 22 24.43 9.40 5.37
C LEU A 22 23.38 10.49 5.66
N THR A 23 22.28 10.10 6.31
CA THR A 23 21.17 11.02 6.63
C THR A 23 21.35 11.75 7.96
N ARG A 24 22.40 11.43 8.72
CA ARG A 24 22.63 11.92 10.10
C ARG A 24 21.43 11.68 11.03
N THR A 25 20.75 10.55 10.87
CA THR A 25 19.60 10.16 11.68
C THR A 25 19.93 8.96 12.56
N LYS A 26 19.07 8.66 13.55
CA LYS A 26 19.25 7.47 14.38
C LYS A 26 18.88 6.23 13.58
N ARG A 27 19.60 5.13 13.79
CA ARG A 27 19.25 3.80 13.26
C ARG A 27 17.79 3.43 13.44
N THR A 28 17.21 3.75 14.61
CA THR A 28 15.80 3.49 14.90
C THR A 28 14.84 4.24 13.98
N ASP A 29 15.22 5.45 13.54
CA ASP A 29 14.39 6.29 12.68
C ASP A 29 14.49 5.83 11.22
N VAL A 30 15.68 5.38 10.80
CA VAL A 30 15.86 4.67 9.51
C VAL A 30 14.97 3.43 9.43
N VAL A 31 14.99 2.57 10.45
CA VAL A 31 14.17 1.35 10.48
C VAL A 31 12.67 1.68 10.49
N LYS A 32 12.23 2.65 11.28
CA LYS A 32 10.82 3.09 11.28
C LYS A 32 10.39 3.64 9.94
N ASN A 33 11.20 4.48 9.31
CA ASN A 33 10.90 5.05 8.01
C ASN A 33 10.86 3.97 6.94
N ALA A 34 11.78 3.01 6.96
CA ALA A 34 11.77 1.88 6.04
C ALA A 34 10.49 1.04 6.18
N ILE A 35 10.08 0.71 7.42
CA ILE A 35 8.82 0.00 7.67
C ILE A 35 7.62 0.82 7.20
N ALA A 36 7.60 2.13 7.48
CA ALA A 36 6.52 3.01 7.07
C ALA A 36 6.40 3.11 5.54
N VAL A 37 7.53 3.25 4.83
CA VAL A 37 7.60 3.30 3.37
C VAL A 37 7.22 1.95 2.77
N TYR A 38 7.70 0.84 3.32
CA TYR A 38 7.34 -0.50 2.85
C TYR A 38 5.86 -0.79 3.06
N HIS A 39 5.32 -0.50 4.25
CA HIS A 39 3.90 -0.64 4.53
C HIS A 39 3.06 0.27 3.62
N TRP A 40 3.48 1.52 3.40
CA TRP A 40 2.81 2.41 2.47
C TRP A 40 2.84 1.86 1.05
N PHE A 41 4.00 1.40 0.57
CA PHE A 41 4.19 0.82 -0.75
C PHE A 41 3.34 -0.44 -0.95
N VAL A 42 3.39 -1.38 -0.01
CA VAL A 42 2.54 -2.60 -0.01
C VAL A 42 1.06 -2.23 -0.02
N ARG A 43 0.65 -1.24 0.79
CA ARG A 43 -0.72 -0.75 0.76
C ARG A 43 -1.09 -0.17 -0.61
N GLN A 44 -0.26 0.70 -1.18
CA GLN A 44 -0.53 1.29 -2.50
C GLN A 44 -0.57 0.24 -3.62
N ALA A 45 0.32 -0.75 -3.56
CA ALA A 45 0.39 -1.90 -4.45
C ALA A 45 -0.88 -2.75 -4.38
N ILE A 46 -1.37 -3.05 -3.18
CA ILE A 46 -2.61 -3.83 -2.98
C ILE A 46 -3.85 -3.02 -3.34
N THR A 47 -3.84 -1.69 -3.16
CA THR A 47 -5.02 -0.85 -3.42
C THR A 47 -5.07 -0.24 -4.81
N GLY A 48 -4.18 -0.63 -5.73
CA GLY A 48 -4.18 -0.17 -7.13
C GLY A 48 -3.97 1.34 -7.29
N SER A 49 -3.19 1.95 -6.38
CA SER A 49 -3.06 3.41 -6.30
C SER A 49 -1.81 3.89 -7.03
N ARG A 50 -1.96 4.86 -7.95
CA ARG A 50 -0.85 5.49 -8.68
C ARG A 50 0.17 6.09 -7.71
N VAL A 51 1.40 5.58 -7.73
CA VAL A 51 2.51 6.09 -6.92
C VAL A 51 3.14 7.27 -7.64
N VAL A 52 3.03 8.48 -7.08
CA VAL A 52 3.73 9.66 -7.58
C VAL A 52 5.03 9.81 -6.78
N ALA A 53 6.16 9.64 -7.45
CA ALA A 53 7.49 9.81 -6.89
C ALA A 53 8.12 11.10 -7.43
N ARG A 54 8.79 11.87 -6.59
CA ARG A 54 9.50 13.09 -7.02
C ARG A 54 10.98 12.78 -7.19
N LYS A 55 11.52 13.06 -8.38
CA LYS A 55 12.96 12.98 -8.67
C LYS A 55 13.72 14.07 -7.88
N PRO A 56 15.04 13.90 -7.68
CA PRO A 56 15.89 14.95 -7.10
C PRO A 56 15.86 16.28 -7.88
N THR A 57 15.52 16.24 -9.16
CA THR A 57 15.35 17.40 -10.05
C THR A 57 14.05 18.17 -9.81
N GLY A 58 13.16 17.66 -8.94
CA GLY A 58 11.85 18.25 -8.65
C GLY A 58 10.71 17.76 -9.56
N GLU A 59 11.03 17.00 -10.61
CA GLU A 59 10.06 16.41 -11.53
C GLU A 59 9.29 15.27 -10.84
N GLU A 60 7.96 15.27 -10.96
CA GLU A 60 7.10 14.19 -10.47
C GLU A 60 6.92 13.13 -11.56
N VAL A 61 7.17 11.87 -11.19
CA VAL A 61 7.02 10.71 -12.06
C VAL A 61 6.01 9.76 -11.44
N THR A 62 5.00 9.39 -12.21
CA THR A 62 4.09 8.32 -11.84
C THR A 62 4.75 6.98 -12.12
N LEU A 63 4.97 6.21 -11.07
CA LEU A 63 5.41 4.83 -11.17
C LEU A 63 4.16 3.95 -11.37
N GLU A 64 3.80 3.72 -12.62
CA GLU A 64 2.90 2.62 -12.98
C GLU A 64 3.79 1.38 -13.13
N THR A 65 3.82 0.51 -12.12
CA THR A 65 4.66 -0.70 -12.18
C THR A 65 3.85 -1.83 -12.82
N PRO A 66 4.19 -2.31 -14.03
CA PRO A 66 3.43 -3.38 -14.71
C PRO A 66 3.42 -4.70 -13.92
N GLU A 67 4.41 -4.95 -13.07
CA GLU A 67 4.48 -6.10 -12.16
C GLU A 67 3.49 -5.98 -10.98
N LEU A 68 3.11 -4.76 -10.59
CA LEU A 68 2.08 -4.52 -9.58
C LEU A 68 0.66 -4.65 -10.15
N ALA A 69 0.44 -4.31 -11.42
CA ALA A 69 -0.81 -4.57 -12.12
C ALA A 69 -1.11 -6.08 -12.24
N ALA A 70 -0.07 -6.93 -12.26
CA ALA A 70 -0.23 -8.39 -12.22
C ALA A 70 -0.63 -8.92 -10.83
N LEU A 71 -0.28 -8.21 -9.75
CA LEU A 71 -0.72 -8.50 -8.38
C LEU A 71 -2.10 -7.92 -8.08
N GLU A 72 -2.49 -6.84 -8.75
CA GLU A 72 -3.85 -6.28 -8.78
C GLU A 72 -4.85 -7.39 -9.13
N GLY A 73 -4.58 -8.16 -10.20
CA GLY A 73 -5.37 -9.33 -10.61
C GLY A 73 -5.31 -10.58 -9.70
N GLN A 74 -4.57 -10.53 -8.58
CA GLN A 74 -4.61 -11.55 -7.51
C GLN A 74 -5.38 -11.07 -6.28
N GLY A 75 -6.09 -9.95 -6.38
CA GLY A 75 -7.03 -9.46 -5.38
C GLY A 75 -8.14 -10.48 -5.18
N HIS A 76 -8.34 -10.94 -3.94
CA HIS A 76 -9.36 -11.91 -3.55
C HIS A 76 -10.71 -11.59 -4.20
N ARG A 77 -11.07 -12.36 -5.24
CA ARG A 77 -12.41 -12.38 -5.80
C ARG A 77 -13.38 -12.62 -4.65
N LEU A 78 -14.25 -11.64 -4.41
CA LEU A 78 -15.21 -11.73 -3.33
C LEU A 78 -16.21 -12.85 -3.63
N SER A 79 -16.60 -13.58 -2.59
CA SER A 79 -17.66 -14.58 -2.72
C SER A 79 -18.98 -13.89 -3.10
N PRO A 80 -19.93 -14.62 -3.72
CA PRO A 80 -21.26 -14.08 -3.99
C PRO A 80 -21.95 -13.46 -2.76
N GLU A 81 -21.74 -14.05 -1.58
CA GLU A 81 -22.27 -13.53 -0.31
C GLU A 81 -21.68 -12.17 0.06
N GLU A 82 -20.37 -12.00 -0.10
CA GLU A 82 -19.65 -10.77 0.19
C GLU A 82 -20.04 -9.64 -0.79
N LEU A 83 -20.18 -9.97 -2.08
CA LEU A 83 -20.72 -9.05 -3.09
C LEU A 83 -22.17 -8.65 -2.77
N GLY A 84 -22.98 -9.59 -2.31
CA GLY A 84 -24.35 -9.36 -1.86
C GLY A 84 -24.45 -8.42 -0.66
N LEU A 85 -23.50 -8.50 0.28
CA LEU A 85 -23.44 -7.58 1.42
C LEU A 85 -23.07 -6.15 0.99
N LEU A 86 -22.12 -6.01 0.08
CA LEU A 86 -21.69 -4.71 -0.43
C LEU A 86 -22.78 -4.01 -1.26
N THR A 87 -23.52 -4.75 -2.10
CA THR A 87 -24.66 -4.19 -2.86
C THR A 87 -25.79 -3.74 -1.94
N ARG A 88 -26.13 -4.51 -0.91
CA ARG A 88 -27.12 -4.10 0.10
C ARG A 88 -26.69 -2.86 0.88
N ARG A 89 -25.39 -2.71 1.16
CA ARG A 89 -24.84 -1.53 1.83
C ARG A 89 -24.87 -0.31 0.92
N LEU A 90 -24.48 -0.47 -0.35
CA LEU A 90 -24.55 0.59 -1.36
C LEU A 90 -25.99 1.12 -1.53
N ALA A 91 -26.99 0.23 -1.52
CA ALA A 91 -28.40 0.62 -1.63
C ALA A 91 -28.92 1.45 -0.44
N ARG A 92 -28.22 1.46 0.70
CA ARG A 92 -28.62 2.18 1.92
C ARG A 92 -27.83 3.46 2.17
N VAL A 93 -26.71 3.64 1.47
CA VAL A 93 -25.82 4.80 1.63
C VAL A 93 -26.43 6.02 0.95
N LYS A 94 -26.43 7.15 1.67
CA LYS A 94 -26.90 8.45 1.18
C LYS A 94 -25.75 9.38 0.81
N ASP A 95 -24.56 9.14 1.37
CA ASP A 95 -23.35 9.92 1.07
C ASP A 95 -22.76 9.50 -0.29
N PRO A 96 -22.64 10.43 -1.26
CA PRO A 96 -22.05 10.13 -2.56
C PRO A 96 -20.58 9.69 -2.48
N ALA A 97 -19.81 10.17 -1.49
CA ALA A 97 -18.41 9.75 -1.33
C ALA A 97 -18.31 8.30 -0.84
N GLU A 98 -19.09 7.93 0.18
CA GLU A 98 -19.18 6.54 0.65
C GLU A 98 -19.74 5.60 -0.45
N ALA A 99 -20.67 6.08 -1.28
CA ALA A 99 -21.21 5.30 -2.39
C ALA A 99 -20.16 5.02 -3.48
N ALA A 100 -19.27 5.98 -3.77
CA ALA A 100 -18.19 5.79 -4.73
C ALA A 100 -17.22 4.71 -4.27
N VAL A 101 -16.83 4.74 -2.99
CA VAL A 101 -15.94 3.73 -2.38
C VAL A 101 -16.57 2.34 -2.40
N LEU A 102 -17.87 2.23 -2.11
CA LEU A 102 -18.58 0.94 -2.17
C LEU A 102 -18.71 0.38 -3.59
N ARG A 103 -18.90 1.24 -4.60
CA ARG A 103 -18.93 0.83 -6.02
C ARG A 103 -17.57 0.36 -6.51
N GLU A 104 -16.51 1.06 -6.13
CA GLU A 104 -15.14 0.67 -6.44
C GLU A 104 -14.83 -0.71 -5.83
N ARG A 105 -15.16 -0.91 -4.56
CA ARG A 105 -14.95 -2.19 -3.86
C ARG A 105 -15.77 -3.35 -4.45
N LEU A 106 -16.99 -3.09 -4.92
CA LEU A 106 -17.81 -4.08 -5.64
C LEU A 106 -17.18 -4.47 -6.98
N THR A 107 -16.73 -3.49 -7.75
CA THR A 107 -16.13 -3.69 -9.07
C THR A 107 -14.84 -4.51 -8.93
N ARG A 108 -13.98 -4.09 -8.01
CA ARG A 108 -12.75 -4.78 -7.63
C ARG A 108 -12.98 -6.21 -7.17
N GLY A 109 -13.90 -6.40 -6.22
CA GLY A 109 -14.24 -7.73 -5.71
C GLY A 109 -14.87 -8.67 -6.74
N PHE A 110 -15.61 -8.14 -7.72
CA PHE A 110 -16.22 -8.95 -8.79
C PHE A 110 -15.18 -9.44 -9.81
N TYR A 111 -14.26 -8.55 -10.21
CA TYR A 111 -13.23 -8.85 -11.20
C TYR A 111 -11.95 -9.46 -10.58
N GLY A 112 -11.80 -9.44 -9.26
CA GLY A 112 -10.59 -9.90 -8.58
C GLY A 112 -9.39 -8.97 -8.82
N ILE A 113 -9.65 -7.66 -8.91
CA ILE A 113 -8.68 -6.58 -9.18
C ILE A 113 -8.63 -5.58 -8.02
#